data_AF-A4AD36-F1
#
_entry.id   AF-A4AD36-F1
#
_cell.length_a   1.000
_cell.length_b   1.000
_cell.length_c   1.000
_cell.angle_alpha   90.00
_cell.angle_beta   90.00
_cell.angle_gamma   90.00
#
_symmetry.space_group_name_H-M   'P 1'
#
loop_
_entity.id
_entity.type
_entity.pdbx_description
1 polymer ?
#
loop_
_entity_poly.entity_id
_entity_poly.type
_entity_poly.pdbx_seq_one_letter_code
_entity_poly.pdbx_strand_id
1 'polypeptide(L)'
;MVEWENVVVKLCSKNRVEIFINERQLGTFELHQTELLDDRTKKLSKAGAVLLQLASKPRYSRRGGMKPTIADKNVISKLRIALKAFVGCSSDPFHPLSYANGWVAKFRVEDHLKG
;
A
#
# COMPACT_ATOMS: atom_id res chain seq x y z
N MET A 1 0.74 -0.20 20.76
CA MET A 1 0.94 0.63 19.55
C MET A 1 1.07 -0.32 18.38
N VAL A 2 0.48 -0.03 17.21
CA VAL A 2 0.59 -0.93 16.05
C VAL A 2 1.92 -0.70 15.35
N GLU A 3 2.72 -1.77 15.21
CA GLU A 3 3.96 -1.78 14.43
C GLU A 3 3.67 -2.29 13.02
N TRP A 4 4.14 -1.55 12.01
CA TRP A 4 3.85 -1.86 10.59
C TRP A 4 4.45 -3.19 10.13
N GLU A 5 5.53 -3.63 10.77
CA GLU A 5 6.19 -4.93 10.55
C GLU A 5 5.28 -6.13 10.86
N ASN A 6 4.29 -5.92 11.71
CA ASN A 6 3.28 -6.92 12.04
C ASN A 6 2.00 -6.82 11.18
N VAL A 7 1.96 -5.86 10.24
CA VAL A 7 0.81 -5.64 9.36
C VAL A 7 0.97 -6.44 8.07
N VAL A 8 -0.08 -7.18 7.70
CA VAL A 8 -0.22 -7.83 6.40
C VAL A 8 -1.45 -7.26 5.69
N VAL A 9 -1.25 -6.78 4.46
CA VAL A 9 -2.32 -6.32 3.58
C VAL A 9 -2.54 -7.38 2.51
N LYS A 10 -3.65 -8.11 2.57
CA LYS A 10 -4.01 -9.08 1.52
C LYS A 10 -4.88 -8.40 0.49
N LEU A 11 -4.46 -8.43 -0.78
CA LEU A 11 -5.24 -7.95 -1.92
C LEU A 11 -6.20 -9.06 -2.34
N CYS A 12 -7.50 -8.79 -2.25
CA CYS A 12 -8.55 -9.74 -2.54
C CYS A 12 -9.28 -9.37 -3.83
N SER A 13 -9.99 -10.34 -4.41
CA SER A 13 -10.89 -10.09 -5.53
C SER A 13 -11.97 -9.07 -5.19
N LYS A 14 -12.67 -8.56 -6.21
CA LYS A 14 -13.75 -7.56 -6.07
C LYS A 14 -13.32 -6.24 -5.41
N ASN A 15 -12.08 -5.80 -5.65
CA ASN A 15 -11.55 -4.52 -5.15
C ASN A 15 -11.62 -4.43 -3.61
N ARG A 16 -11.15 -5.45 -2.91
CA ARG A 16 -11.13 -5.50 -1.45
C ARG A 16 -9.72 -5.74 -0.93
N VAL A 17 -9.48 -5.32 0.30
CA VAL A 17 -8.27 -5.66 1.05
C VAL A 17 -8.63 -6.20 2.42
N GLU A 18 -7.93 -7.23 2.85
CA GLU A 18 -7.98 -7.70 4.23
C GLU A 18 -6.73 -7.24 4.96
N ILE A 19 -6.92 -6.74 6.17
CA ILE A 19 -5.82 -6.28 7.02
C ILE A 19 -5.67 -7.25 8.17
N PHE A 20 -4.44 -7.70 8.39
CA PHE A 20 -4.07 -8.52 9.54
C PHE A 20 -3.00 -7.79 10.37
N ILE A 21 -3.10 -7.88 11.69
CA ILE A 21 -2.10 -7.40 12.64
C ILE A 21 -1.75 -8.54 13.57
N ASN A 22 -0.48 -8.93 13.66
CA ASN A 22 -0.05 -10.10 14.44
C ASN A 22 -0.89 -11.34 14.12
N GLU A 23 -1.10 -11.61 12.82
CA GLU A 23 -1.89 -12.73 12.29
C GLU A 23 -3.40 -12.71 12.62
N ARG A 24 -3.88 -11.73 13.37
CA ARG A 24 -5.31 -11.52 13.62
C ARG A 24 -5.90 -10.62 12.55
N GLN A 25 -6.99 -11.06 11.94
CA GLN A 25 -7.72 -10.23 11.00
C GLN A 25 -8.32 -9.02 11.73
N LEU A 26 -7.93 -7.83 11.29
CA LEU A 26 -8.53 -6.57 11.74
C LEU A 26 -9.86 -6.33 11.03
N GLY A 27 -9.91 -6.60 9.73
CA GLY A 27 -11.13 -6.45 8.93
C GLY A 27 -10.89 -6.54 7.44
N THR A 28 -12.01 -6.49 6.71
CA THR A 28 -12.05 -6.42 5.24
C THR A 28 -12.56 -5.05 4.84
N PHE A 29 -11.81 -4.36 3.98
CA PHE A 29 -12.11 -3.01 3.52
C PHE A 29 -12.35 -3.02 2.03
N GLU A 30 -13.39 -2.33 1.59
CA GLU A 30 -13.58 -2.08 0.17
C GLU A 30 -12.62 -0.97 -0.27
N LEU A 31 -12.03 -1.13 -1.46
CA LEU A 31 -11.21 -0.08 -2.06
C LEU A 31 -12.08 1.04 -2.64
N HIS A 32 -13.37 0.81 -2.82
CA HIS A 32 -14.33 1.84 -3.14
C HIS A 32 -14.31 2.89 -2.02
N GLN A 33 -14.31 4.18 -2.38
CA GLN A 33 -14.14 5.30 -1.45
C GLN A 33 -12.72 5.48 -0.88
N THR A 34 -11.73 4.82 -1.46
CA THR A 34 -10.31 5.00 -1.10
C THR A 34 -9.53 5.55 -2.29
N GLU A 35 -8.39 6.18 -2.00
CA GLU A 35 -7.47 6.66 -3.04
C GLU A 35 -6.82 5.54 -3.88
N LEU A 36 -7.10 4.27 -3.57
CA LEU A 36 -6.55 3.09 -4.26
C LEU A 36 -7.37 2.65 -5.47
N LEU A 37 -8.60 3.15 -5.60
CA LEU A 37 -9.46 2.92 -6.76
C LEU A 37 -9.79 4.26 -7.45
N ASP A 38 -9.83 4.26 -8.77
CA ASP A 38 -10.36 5.40 -9.53
C ASP A 38 -11.88 5.25 -9.64
N ASP A 39 -12.62 6.18 -9.04
CA ASP A 39 -14.08 6.08 -8.90
C ASP A 39 -14.82 6.08 -10.24
N ARG A 40 -14.24 6.70 -11.28
CA ARG A 40 -14.83 6.80 -12.62
C ARG A 40 -14.65 5.50 -13.40
N THR A 41 -13.44 4.95 -13.37
CA THR A 41 -13.07 3.77 -14.18
C THR A 41 -13.27 2.45 -13.44
N LYS A 42 -13.46 2.49 -12.11
CA LYS A 42 -13.51 1.33 -11.22
C LYS A 42 -12.25 0.45 -11.28
N LYS A 43 -11.15 1.00 -11.79
CA LYS A 43 -9.83 0.34 -11.87
C LYS A 43 -8.93 0.82 -10.74
N LEU A 44 -7.87 0.08 -10.46
CA LEU A 44 -6.85 0.52 -9.52
C LEU A 44 -6.27 1.87 -9.95
N SER A 45 -6.18 2.80 -9.01
CA SER A 45 -5.45 4.05 -9.19
C SER A 45 -3.95 3.77 -9.27
N LYS A 46 -3.12 4.80 -9.54
CA LYS A 46 -1.66 4.66 -9.41
C LYS A 46 -1.23 4.20 -8.02
N ALA A 47 -1.92 4.64 -6.96
CA ALA A 47 -1.62 4.20 -5.60
C ALA A 47 -2.00 2.74 -5.36
N GLY A 48 -3.15 2.31 -5.89
CA GLY A 48 -3.55 0.89 -5.88
C GLY A 48 -2.59 -0.01 -6.66
N ALA A 49 -2.13 0.44 -7.82
CA ALA A 49 -1.13 -0.28 -8.61
C ALA A 49 0.22 -0.39 -7.88
N VAL A 50 0.62 0.65 -7.14
CA VAL A 50 1.82 0.59 -6.29
C VAL A 50 1.63 -0.40 -5.14
N LEU A 51 0.45 -0.45 -4.51
CA LEU A 51 0.17 -1.45 -3.48
C LEU A 51 0.31 -2.87 -4.04
N LEU A 52 -0.21 -3.15 -5.24
CA LEU A 52 -0.03 -4.44 -5.92
C LEU A 52 1.45 -4.71 -6.24
N GLN A 53 2.19 -3.72 -6.72
CA GLN A 53 3.62 -3.84 -6.96
C GLN A 53 4.38 -4.23 -5.68
N LEU A 54 3.94 -3.73 -4.50
CA LEU A 54 4.56 -4.05 -3.22
C LEU A 54 4.46 -5.53 -2.85
N ALA A 55 3.46 -6.27 -3.38
CA ALA A 55 3.34 -7.71 -3.18
C ALA A 55 4.49 -8.47 -3.84
N SER A 56 4.88 -8.10 -5.07
CA SER A 56 6.01 -8.74 -5.75
C SER A 56 7.36 -8.17 -5.32
N LYS A 57 7.40 -6.89 -4.95
CA LYS A 57 8.64 -6.19 -4.61
C LYS A 57 8.34 -5.19 -3.50
N PRO A 58 8.86 -5.37 -2.28
CA PRO A 58 8.50 -4.55 -1.10
C PRO A 58 9.07 -3.12 -1.13
N ARG A 59 9.38 -2.59 -2.32
CA ARG A 59 9.85 -1.22 -2.53
C ARG A 59 9.30 -0.60 -3.80
N TYR A 60 8.93 0.67 -3.71
CA TYR A 60 8.57 1.51 -4.82
C TYR A 60 9.69 2.51 -5.13
N SER A 61 10.28 2.38 -6.32
CA SER A 61 11.34 3.27 -6.78
C SER A 61 11.25 3.45 -8.29
N ARG A 62 11.72 4.59 -8.81
CA ARG A 62 12.05 4.71 -10.24
C ARG A 62 13.26 3.82 -10.56
N ARG A 63 13.38 3.38 -11.82
CA ARG A 63 14.54 2.59 -12.28
C ARG A 63 15.84 3.37 -12.02
N GLY A 64 16.88 2.67 -11.57
CA GLY A 64 18.25 3.21 -11.52
C GLY A 64 18.52 4.30 -10.49
N GLY A 65 17.82 4.31 -9.34
CA GLY A 65 18.14 5.24 -8.24
C GLY A 65 17.81 6.72 -8.51
N MET A 66 16.95 6.98 -9.50
CA MET A 66 16.55 8.35 -9.86
C MET A 66 15.77 9.04 -8.74
N LYS A 67 15.96 10.36 -8.63
CA LYS A 67 15.21 11.22 -7.70
C LYS A 67 13.69 11.09 -7.94
N PRO A 68 12.88 10.87 -6.89
CA PRO A 68 11.44 10.80 -7.05
C PRO A 68 10.84 12.14 -7.48
N THR A 69 9.84 12.05 -8.35
CA THR A 69 9.06 13.18 -8.84
C THR A 69 7.98 13.59 -7.83
N ILE A 70 7.35 14.75 -8.08
CA ILE A 70 6.15 15.17 -7.35
C ILE A 70 5.03 14.13 -7.50
N ALA A 71 4.88 13.54 -8.68
CA ALA A 71 3.89 12.50 -8.92
C ALA A 71 4.14 11.25 -8.04
N ASP A 72 5.39 10.80 -7.93
CA ASP A 72 5.75 9.65 -7.08
C ASP A 72 5.43 9.93 -5.61
N LYS A 73 5.77 11.13 -5.12
CA LYS A 73 5.46 11.57 -3.77
C LYS A 73 3.96 11.59 -3.50
N ASN A 74 3.17 12.08 -4.45
CA ASN A 74 1.72 12.13 -4.34
C ASN A 74 1.11 10.73 -4.30
N VAL A 75 1.61 9.81 -5.12
CA VAL A 75 1.18 8.40 -5.12
C VAL A 75 1.44 7.75 -3.76
N ILE A 76 2.64 7.91 -3.20
CA ILE A 76 2.97 7.37 -1.87
C ILE A 76 2.17 8.06 -0.76
N SER A 77 1.90 9.36 -0.87
CA SER A 77 1.07 10.08 0.10
C SER A 77 -0.35 9.51 0.15
N LYS A 78 -0.98 9.31 -1.02
CA LYS A 78 -2.30 8.67 -1.13
C LYS A 78 -2.32 7.26 -0.55
N LEU A 79 -1.29 6.48 -0.85
CA LEU A 79 -1.14 5.13 -0.30
C LEU A 79 -1.00 5.14 1.23
N ARG A 80 -0.20 6.05 1.79
CA ARG A 80 -0.09 6.23 3.25
C ARG A 80 -1.44 6.55 3.89
N ILE A 81 -2.21 7.48 3.30
CA ILE A 81 -3.52 7.87 3.83
C ILE A 81 -4.45 6.66 3.90
N ALA A 82 -4.56 5.91 2.81
CA ALA A 82 -5.41 4.71 2.76
C ALA A 82 -4.97 3.66 3.80
N LEU A 83 -3.68 3.32 3.86
CA LEU A 83 -3.15 2.32 4.80
C LEU A 83 -3.38 2.73 6.26
N LYS A 84 -3.12 4.00 6.61
CA LYS A 84 -3.36 4.51 7.96
C LYS A 84 -4.84 4.49 8.33
N ALA A 85 -5.72 4.79 7.39
CA ALA A 85 -7.16 4.72 7.60
C ALA A 85 -7.62 3.28 7.89
N PHE A 86 -7.10 2.28 7.17
CA PHE A 86 -7.45 0.88 7.42
C PHE A 86 -6.91 0.35 8.76
N VAL A 87 -5.67 0.70 9.11
CA VAL A 87 -4.97 0.16 10.28
C VAL A 87 -5.28 0.94 11.57
N GLY A 88 -5.75 2.20 11.44
CA GLY A 88 -5.96 3.10 12.58
C GLY A 88 -4.66 3.55 13.24
N CYS A 89 -3.53 3.50 12.53
CA CYS A 89 -2.21 3.86 13.04
C CYS A 89 -1.68 5.11 12.35
N SER A 90 -1.14 6.07 13.12
CA SER A 90 -0.63 7.35 12.59
C SER A 90 0.84 7.29 12.13
N SER A 91 1.60 6.26 12.53
CA SER A 91 3.02 6.09 12.17
C SER A 91 3.20 5.82 10.67
N ASP A 92 4.36 6.15 10.11
CA ASP A 92 4.60 5.99 8.66
C ASP A 92 4.78 4.50 8.27
N PRO A 93 3.95 3.96 7.34
CA PRO A 93 4.08 2.58 6.83
C PRO A 93 5.33 2.34 5.99
N PHE A 94 6.09 3.38 5.65
CA PHE A 94 7.33 3.27 4.89
C PHE A 94 8.54 3.64 5.74
N HIS A 95 9.70 3.05 5.42
CA HIS A 95 10.97 3.59 5.86
C HIS A 95 11.22 4.97 5.22
N PRO A 96 12.09 5.81 5.83
CA PRO A 96 12.52 7.06 5.20
C PRO A 96 12.99 6.82 3.76
N LEU A 97 12.62 7.74 2.87
CA LEU A 97 12.95 7.66 1.45
C LEU A 97 14.48 7.60 1.27
N SER A 98 14.95 6.57 0.56
CA SER A 98 16.33 6.46 0.08
C SER A 98 16.36 6.57 -1.44
N TYR A 99 17.35 7.26 -2.03
CA TYR A 99 17.47 7.30 -3.49
C TYR A 99 17.84 5.95 -4.10
N ALA A 100 18.61 5.12 -3.39
CA ALA A 100 19.01 3.80 -3.87
C ALA A 100 17.80 2.83 -3.93
N ASN A 101 16.96 2.86 -2.90
CA ASN A 101 15.91 1.85 -2.69
C ASN A 101 14.49 2.37 -2.91
N GLY A 102 14.30 3.69 -3.02
CA GLY A 102 13.00 4.34 -3.02
C GLY A 102 12.31 4.25 -1.66
N TRP A 103 10.99 4.09 -1.68
CA TRP A 103 10.18 3.83 -0.50
C TRP A 103 10.09 2.32 -0.25
N VAL A 104 10.62 1.88 0.88
CA VAL A 104 10.53 0.48 1.32
C VAL A 104 9.37 0.35 2.30
N ALA A 105 8.46 -0.59 2.04
CA ALA A 105 7.34 -0.86 2.93
C ALA A 105 7.85 -1.51 4.23
N LYS A 106 7.30 -1.08 5.36
CA LYS A 106 7.50 -1.75 6.66
C LYS A 106 6.55 -2.92 6.86
N PHE A 107 5.55 -3.07 6.00
CA PHE A 107 4.51 -4.07 6.07
C PHE A 107 4.64 -5.07 4.92
N ARG A 108 3.92 -6.19 5.01
CA ARG A 108 3.83 -7.18 3.94
C ARG A 108 2.56 -7.00 3.13
N VAL A 109 2.65 -7.26 1.83
CA VAL A 109 1.49 -7.34 0.94
C VAL A 109 1.44 -8.74 0.35
N GLU A 110 0.26 -9.33 0.38
CA GLU A 110 0.01 -10.63 -0.24
C GLU A 110 -1.00 -10.45 -1.38
N ASP A 111 -0.68 -10.97 -2.55
CA ASP A 111 -1.59 -10.97 -3.69
C ASP A 111 -2.43 -12.25 -3.68
N HIS A 112 -3.70 -12.14 -3.30
CA HIS A 112 -4.69 -13.22 -3.31
C HIS A 112 -5.73 -13.01 -4.43
N LEU A 113 -5.40 -12.25 -5.48
CA LEU A 113 -6.29 -12.01 -6.63
C LEU A 113 -6.51 -13.24 -7.52
N LYS A 114 -5.81 -14.36 -7.26
CA LYS A 114 -5.86 -15.60 -8.07
C LYS A 114 -6.77 -16.71 -7.51
N GLY A 115 -7.56 -16.42 -6.47
CA GLY A 115 -8.58 -17.34 -5.95
C GLY A 115 -9.88 -17.29 -6.73
#